data_AF-A0A0S8D9R4-F1
#
_entry.id   AF-A0A0S8D9R4-F1
#
_cell.length_a   1.000
_cell.length_b   1.000
_cell.length_c   1.000
_cell.angle_alpha   90.00
_cell.angle_beta   90.00
_cell.angle_gamma   90.00
#
_symmetry.space_group_name_H-M   'P 1'
#
loop_
_entity.id
_entity.type
_entity.pdbx_description
1 polymer ?
#
loop_
_entity_poly.entity_id
_entity_poly.type
_entity_poly.pdbx_seq_one_letter_code
_entity_poly.pdbx_strand_id
1 'polypeptide(L)' 'MIKTFSIKLYNTRKNKFLHQNIDIAGKIYNHLITLHKKYYKLFKKKLSKFKIQKHITKLKKYEFWKIIPSQSIQD' A
#
# COMPACT_ATOMS: atom_id res chain seq x y z
N MET A 1 -23.12 -13.53 14.16
CA MET A 1 -24.07 -12.66 13.42
C MET A 1 -23.27 -11.74 12.50
N ILE A 2 -23.32 -11.95 11.19
CA ILE A 2 -22.60 -11.12 10.21
C ILE A 2 -23.44 -9.86 9.98
N LYS A 3 -22.94 -8.70 10.40
CA LYS A 3 -23.59 -7.41 10.12
C LYS A 3 -23.13 -6.94 8.74
N THR A 4 -23.98 -7.07 7.74
CA THR A 4 -23.79 -6.43 6.43
C THR A 4 -24.32 -5.00 6.51
N PHE A 5 -23.42 -4.03 6.49
CA PHE A 5 -23.78 -2.62 6.39
C PHE A 5 -24.08 -2.28 4.92
N SER A 6 -25.33 -1.99 4.59
CA SER A 6 -25.71 -1.42 3.30
C SER A 6 -25.48 0.10 3.34
N ILE A 7 -24.36 0.55 2.77
CA ILE A 7 -24.03 1.97 2.71
C ILE A 7 -24.48 2.51 1.35
N LYS A 8 -25.32 3.55 1.33
CA LYS A 8 -25.64 4.28 0.09
C LYS A 8 -24.37 4.95 -0.44
N LEU A 9 -24.02 4.64 -1.70
CA LEU A 9 -22.81 5.13 -2.34
C LEU A 9 -23.06 6.52 -2.94
N TYR A 10 -22.92 7.55 -2.11
CA TYR A 10 -23.09 8.94 -2.54
C TYR A 10 -21.84 9.43 -3.28
N ASN A 11 -22.00 10.08 -4.44
CA ASN A 11 -20.91 10.74 -5.15
C ASN A 11 -20.48 12.00 -4.40
N THR A 12 -19.58 11.83 -3.44
CA THR A 12 -19.01 12.91 -2.62
C THR A 12 -17.51 13.04 -2.87
N ARG A 13 -16.94 14.22 -2.64
CA ARG A 13 -15.49 14.45 -2.74
C ARG A 13 -14.70 13.46 -1.87
N LYS A 14 -15.23 13.09 -0.70
CA LYS A 14 -14.64 12.09 0.22
C LYS A 14 -14.46 10.72 -0.44
N ASN A 15 -15.45 10.26 -1.21
CA ASN A 15 -15.35 8.98 -1.93
C ASN A 15 -14.30 9.04 -3.04
N LYS A 16 -14.16 10.18 -3.74
CA LYS A 16 -13.09 10.36 -4.73
C LYS A 16 -11.69 10.25 -4.09
N PHE A 17 -11.48 10.86 -2.93
CA PHE A 17 -10.23 10.70 -2.17
C PHE A 17 -10.00 9.26 -1.73
N LEU A 18 -11.06 8.56 -1.28
CA LEU A 18 -10.98 7.16 -0.90
C LEU A 18 -10.53 6.27 -2.07
N HIS A 19 -11.15 6.44 -3.25
CA HIS A 19 -10.75 5.70 -4.45
C HIS A 19 -9.31 6.00 -4.86
N GLN A 20 -8.89 7.27 -4.82
CA GLN A 20 -7.50 7.64 -5.08
C GLN A 20 -6.53 6.97 -4.11
N ASN A 21 -6.86 6.93 -2.82
CA ASN A 21 -6.05 6.22 -1.82
C ASN A 21 -5.96 4.73 -2.10
N ILE A 22 -7.07 4.08 -2.49
CA ILE A 22 -7.11 2.66 -2.85
C ILE A 22 -6.22 2.40 -4.08
N ASP A 23 -6.32 3.23 -5.11
CA ASP A 23 -5.52 3.08 -6.35
C ASP A 23 -4.02 3.23 -6.08
N ILE A 24 -3.65 4.21 -5.25
CA ILE A 24 -2.26 4.44 -4.84
C ILE A 24 -1.76 3.26 -4.00
N ALA A 25 -2.55 2.77 -3.04
CA ALA A 25 -2.22 1.61 -2.24
C ALA A 25 -2.01 0.35 -3.12
N GLY A 26 -2.86 0.15 -4.13
CA GLY A 26 -2.71 -0.95 -5.09
C GLY A 26 -1.41 -0.89 -5.89
N LYS A 27 -1.03 0.30 -6.38
CA LYS A 27 0.26 0.51 -7.06
C LYS A 27 1.45 0.21 -6.15
N ILE A 28 1.36 0.62 -4.89
CA ILE A 28 2.37 0.38 -3.87
C ILE A 28 2.52 -1.11 -3.57
N TYR A 29 1.41 -1.81 -3.40
CA TYR A 29 1.41 -3.26 -3.21
C TYR A 29 2.04 -4.00 -4.40
N ASN A 30 1.70 -3.62 -5.63
CA ASN A 30 2.29 -4.18 -6.84
C ASN A 30 3.80 -3.94 -6.90
N HIS A 31 4.27 -2.74 -6.53
CA HIS A 31 5.70 -2.45 -6.45
C HIS A 31 6.41 -3.38 -5.46
N LEU A 32 5.84 -3.57 -4.26
CA LEU A 32 6.42 -4.47 -3.25
C LEU A 32 6.45 -5.93 -3.69
N ILE A 33 5.43 -6.41 -4.41
CA ILE A 33 5.42 -7.76 -4.99
C ILE A 33 6.57 -7.91 -5.99
N THR A 34 6.76 -6.94 -6.90
CA THR A 34 7.85 -7.00 -7.89
C THR A 34 9.22 -7.03 -7.21
N LEU A 35 9.42 -6.22 -6.18
CA LEU A 35 10.63 -6.22 -5.34
C LEU A 35 10.86 -7.61 -4.73
N HIS A 36 9.83 -8.20 -4.13
CA HIS A 36 9.91 -9.53 -3.52
C HIS A 36 10.27 -10.61 -4.53
N LYS A 37 9.61 -10.63 -5.69
CA LYS A 37 9.88 -11.58 -6.78
C LYS A 37 11.31 -11.45 -7.28
N LYS A 38 11.79 -10.21 -7.50
CA LYS A 38 13.16 -9.94 -7.95
C LYS A 38 14.20 -10.38 -6.93
N TYR A 39 13.98 -10.07 -5.65
CA TYR A 39 14.89 -10.47 -4.57
C TYR A 39 14.93 -11.99 -4.40
N TYR A 40 13.77 -12.66 -4.47
CA TYR A 40 13.71 -14.11 -4.41
C TYR A 40 14.40 -14.78 -5.61
N LYS A 41 14.29 -14.21 -6.81
CA LYS A 41 14.99 -14.73 -8.00
C LYS A 41 16.51 -14.69 -7.84
N LEU A 42 17.04 -13.61 -7.24
CA LEU A 42 18.48 -13.41 -7.05
C LEU A 42 19.05 -14.21 -5.86
N PHE A 43 18.37 -14.20 -4.72
CA PHE A 43 18.92 -14.71 -3.47
C PHE A 43 18.24 -15.98 -2.95
N LYS A 44 17.14 -16.42 -3.59
CA LYS A 44 16.28 -17.56 -3.18
C LYS A 44 15.80 -17.49 -1.73
N LYS A 45 15.80 -16.29 -1.13
CA LYS A 45 15.41 -16.01 0.25
C LYS A 45 14.27 -14.99 0.28
N LYS A 46 13.41 -15.10 1.30
CA LYS A 46 12.33 -14.12 1.54
C LYS A 46 12.93 -12.86 2.18
N LEU A 47 12.38 -11.69 1.84
CA LEU A 47 12.77 -10.42 2.47
C LEU A 47 12.17 -10.35 3.88
N SER A 48 12.99 -9.96 4.87
CA SER A 48 12.50 -9.67 6.23
C SER A 48 11.63 -8.42 6.25
N LYS A 49 10.60 -8.39 7.11
CA LYS A 49 9.67 -7.25 7.31
C LYS A 49 10.42 -5.93 7.50
N PHE A 50 11.48 -5.93 8.32
CA PHE A 50 12.30 -4.74 8.58
C PHE A 50 12.99 -4.18 7.33
N LYS A 51 13.46 -5.05 6.43
CA LYS A 51 14.10 -4.61 5.17
C LYS A 51 13.08 -3.99 4.24
N ILE A 52 11.86 -4.52 4.20
CA ILE A 52 10.74 -3.95 3.44
C ILE A 52 10.36 -2.58 3.99
N GLN A 53 10.16 -2.46 5.31
CA GLN A 53 9.84 -1.18 5.95
C GLN A 53 10.91 -0.12 5.69
N LYS A 54 12.21 -0.48 5.79
CA LYS A 54 13.32 0.43 5.47
C LYS A 54 13.35 0.83 3.99
N HIS A 55 12.88 -0.04 3.09
CA HIS A 55 12.76 0.29 1.67
C HIS A 55 11.60 1.27 1.43
N ILE A 56 10.45 1.02 2.06
CA ILE A 56 9.27 1.90 1.99
C ILE A 56 9.59 3.30 2.54
N THR A 57 10.29 3.40 3.67
CA THR A 57 10.66 4.71 4.24
C THR A 57 11.57 5.52 3.31
N LYS A 58 12.44 4.86 2.53
CA LYS A 58 13.23 5.53 1.48
C LYS A 58 12.36 6.01 0.32
N LEU A 59 11.38 5.21 -0.09
CA LEU A 59 10.47 5.55 -1.18
C LEU A 59 9.48 6.67 -0.82
N LYS A 60 9.25 6.92 0.47
CA LYS A 60 8.43 8.05 0.97
C LYS A 60 8.97 9.43 0.54
N LYS A 61 10.22 9.51 0.07
CA LYS A 61 10.78 10.75 -0.50
C LYS A 61 10.03 11.19 -1.77
N TYR A 62 9.44 10.26 -2.51
CA TYR A 62 8.69 10.57 -3.73
C TYR A 62 7.26 11.01 -3.41
N GLU A 63 6.79 12.10 -4.02
CA GLU A 63 5.49 12.72 -3.75
C GLU A 63 4.31 11.75 -3.88
N PHE A 64 4.41 10.79 -4.79
CA PHE A 64 3.40 9.76 -5.03
C PHE A 64 3.09 8.90 -3.78
N TRP A 65 4.06 8.77 -2.86
CA TRP A 65 3.95 7.92 -1.67
C TRP A 65 3.57 8.71 -0.40
N LYS A 66 3.51 10.05 -0.48
CA LYS A 66 3.12 10.90 0.67
C LYS A 66 1.64 10.84 0.99
N ILE A 67 0.82 10.38 0.04
CA ILE A 67 -0.63 10.30 0.16
C ILE A 67 -1.05 9.16 1.12
N ILE A 68 -0.20 8.15 1.30
CA ILE A 68 -0.49 7.06 2.24
C ILE A 68 -0.29 7.53 3.69
N PRO A 69 -1.30 7.32 4.57
CA PRO A 69 -1.16 7.61 5.99
C PRO A 69 -0.05 6.75 6.60
N SER A 70 0.76 7.35 7.47
CA SER A 70 1.92 6.70 8.09
C SER A 70 1.57 5.40 8.83
N GLN A 71 0.34 5.29 9.33
CA GLN A 71 -0.18 4.11 10.00
C GLN A 71 -0.12 2.87 9.10
N SER A 72 -0.45 2.99 7.81
CA SER A 72 -0.50 1.87 6.86
C SER A 72 0.85 1.25 6.53
N ILE A 73 1.95 1.84 7.00
CA ILE A 73 3.33 1.33 6.80
C ILE A 73 3.83 0.59 8.05
N GLN A 74 3.27 0.92 9.23
CA GLN A 74 3.70 0.39 10.51
C GLN A 74 3.11 -1.01 10.79
N ASP A 75 1.84 -1.19 10.44
CA ASP A 75 1.12 -2.46 10.55
C ASP A 75 1.60 -3.48 9.51
#